data_AF-A0A392PB80-F1
#
_entry.id   AF-A0A392PB80-F1
#
_cell.length_a   1.000
_cell.length_b   1.000
_cell.length_c   1.000
_cell.angle_alpha   90.00
_cell.angle_beta   90.00
_cell.angle_gamma   90.00
#
_symmetry.space_group_name_H-M   'P 1'
#
loop_
_entity.id
_entity.type
_entity.pdbx_description
1 polymer ?
#
loop_
_entity_poly.entity_id
_entity_poly.type
_entity_poly.pdbx_seq_one_letter_code
_entity_poly.pdbx_strand_id
1 'polypeptide(L)'
;NSITVLFFAKEGDGCVLNSTKENVLAPVTIHFQQGLGQKFRQPSGTGITLSMFEESELLKVGDLDVYPVAVKADASSGDVNGTNETPTSGNKTNTNSQITQAVFEKEKGEFRVKVVKQILWVNGMRYELQEIYGIGTSVESDLDGNDPGKECVICLSEPRDTTVLPCRHM
;
A
#
# COMPACT_ATOMS: atom_id res chain seq x y z
N ASN A 1 -4.30 12.74 9.09
CA ASN A 1 -4.16 11.33 8.65
C ASN A 1 -5.37 10.90 7.86
N SER A 2 -5.17 10.20 6.74
CA SER A 2 -6.26 9.71 5.89
C SER A 2 -5.89 8.42 5.19
N ILE A 3 -6.90 7.67 4.78
CA ILE A 3 -6.77 6.53 3.88
C ILE A 3 -7.66 6.78 2.68
N THR A 4 -7.07 6.70 1.49
CA THR A 4 -7.74 6.86 0.20
C THR A 4 -7.68 5.55 -0.57
N VAL A 5 -8.82 5.06 -1.03
CA VAL A 5 -8.92 3.89 -1.91
C VAL A 5 -9.28 4.38 -3.31
N LEU A 6 -8.50 3.95 -4.30
CA LEU A 6 -8.74 4.20 -5.71
C LEU A 6 -8.77 2.88 -6.46
N PHE A 7 -9.59 2.82 -7.51
CA PHE A 7 -9.62 1.70 -8.44
C PHE A 7 -9.01 2.12 -9.78
N PHE A 8 -8.34 1.16 -10.44
CA PHE A 8 -7.63 1.38 -11.70
C PHE A 8 -6.73 2.61 -11.64
N ALA A 9 -5.77 2.59 -10.72
CA ALA A 9 -4.94 3.74 -10.41
C ALA A 9 -3.46 3.46 -10.60
N LYS A 10 -2.73 4.51 -10.96
CA LYS A 10 -1.26 4.50 -11.06
C LYS A 10 -0.65 5.60 -10.21
N GLU A 11 0.59 5.38 -9.81
CA GLU A 11 1.40 6.40 -9.15
C GLU A 11 1.77 7.48 -10.17
N GLY A 12 1.49 8.73 -9.83
CA GLY A 12 1.97 9.92 -10.53
C GLY A 12 3.07 10.61 -9.74
N ASP A 13 3.47 11.79 -10.20
CA ASP A 13 4.52 12.57 -9.57
C ASP A 13 4.11 13.06 -8.17
N GLY A 14 5.10 13.16 -7.27
CA GLY A 14 4.91 13.80 -5.97
C GLY A 14 3.91 13.09 -5.04
N CYS A 15 3.88 11.74 -5.05
CA CYS A 15 2.99 10.93 -4.20
C CYS A 15 1.49 11.07 -4.53
N VAL A 16 1.15 11.43 -5.77
CA VAL A 16 -0.25 11.49 -6.22
C VAL A 16 -0.66 10.14 -6.81
N LEU A 17 -1.86 9.66 -6.47
CA LEU A 17 -2.48 8.52 -7.17
C LEU A 17 -3.51 9.04 -8.17
N ASN A 18 -3.39 8.62 -9.41
CA ASN A 18 -4.30 9.01 -10.49
C ASN A 18 -5.13 7.79 -10.92
N SER A 19 -6.46 7.89 -10.81
CA SER A 19 -7.37 6.87 -11.34
C SER A 19 -7.62 7.10 -12.83
N THR A 20 -7.60 6.03 -13.62
CA THR A 20 -7.96 6.08 -15.05
C THR A 20 -9.47 6.00 -15.29
N LYS A 21 -10.26 5.62 -14.27
CA LYS A 21 -11.71 5.44 -14.33
C LYS A 21 -12.46 6.27 -13.29
N GLU A 22 -11.95 7.45 -12.93
CA GLU A 22 -12.51 8.32 -11.88
C GLU A 22 -13.99 8.70 -12.10
N ASN A 23 -14.41 8.88 -13.36
CA ASN A 23 -15.80 9.18 -13.70
C ASN A 23 -16.78 8.02 -13.39
N VAL A 24 -16.27 6.80 -13.27
CA VAL A 24 -17.06 5.60 -12.97
C VAL A 24 -16.88 5.18 -11.50
N LEU A 25 -15.66 5.28 -11.00
CA LEU A 25 -15.25 4.88 -9.66
C LEU A 25 -14.52 6.04 -8.98
N ALA A 26 -15.27 6.87 -8.27
CA ALA A 26 -14.71 7.99 -7.53
C ALA A 26 -13.81 7.49 -6.38
N PRO A 27 -12.65 8.14 -6.16
CA PRO A 27 -11.81 7.87 -4.99
C PRO A 27 -12.57 8.04 -3.67
N VAL A 28 -12.30 7.15 -2.72
CA VAL A 28 -12.91 7.21 -1.38
C VAL A 28 -11.83 7.56 -0.37
N THR A 29 -11.89 8.78 0.17
CA THR A 29 -10.98 9.26 1.21
C THR A 29 -11.67 9.31 2.56
N ILE A 30 -11.08 8.65 3.56
CA ILE A 30 -11.54 8.70 4.95
C ILE A 30 -10.44 9.29 5.83
N HIS A 31 -10.82 10.24 6.68
CA HIS A 31 -9.91 10.89 7.60
C HIS A 31 -10.02 10.26 8.99
N PHE A 32 -8.88 10.22 9.68
CA PHE A 32 -8.76 9.64 11.00
C PHE A 32 -7.95 10.56 11.91
N GLN A 33 -8.22 10.48 13.21
CA GLN A 33 -7.39 11.11 14.22
C GLN A 33 -6.02 10.42 14.28
N GLN A 34 -5.04 11.05 14.91
CA GLN A 34 -3.77 10.39 15.19
C GLN A 34 -3.94 9.28 16.24
N GLY A 35 -3.26 8.15 16.05
CA GLY A 35 -3.36 7.01 16.96
C GLY A 35 -2.80 5.73 16.34
N LEU A 36 -2.28 4.85 17.19
CA LEU A 36 -1.78 3.53 16.81
C LEU A 36 -2.92 2.50 16.74
N GLY A 37 -2.75 1.46 15.94
CA GLY A 37 -3.70 0.34 15.87
C GLY A 37 -5.07 0.67 15.25
N GLN A 38 -5.17 1.79 14.51
CA GLN A 38 -6.42 2.18 13.87
C GLN A 38 -6.81 1.19 12.77
N LYS A 39 -8.10 0.80 12.76
CA LYS A 39 -8.66 -0.09 11.76
C LYS A 39 -9.45 0.71 10.74
N PHE A 40 -9.19 0.46 9.46
CA PHE A 40 -9.93 1.05 8.35
C PHE A 40 -10.98 0.07 7.85
N ARG A 41 -12.19 0.58 7.58
CA ARG A 41 -13.20 -0.13 6.80
C ARG A 41 -13.84 0.85 5.82
N GLN A 42 -13.79 0.52 4.55
CA GLN A 42 -14.44 1.30 3.51
C GLN A 42 -15.98 1.28 3.73
N PRO A 43 -16.69 2.42 3.57
CA PRO A 43 -18.14 2.49 3.71
C PRO A 43 -18.83 1.59 2.69
N SER A 44 -19.89 0.90 3.13
CA SER A 44 -20.73 0.08 2.26
C SER A 44 -21.28 0.92 1.11
N GLY A 45 -21.29 0.36 -0.11
CA GLY A 45 -21.78 1.04 -1.32
C GLY A 45 -20.74 1.91 -2.03
N THR A 46 -19.57 2.14 -1.44
CA THR A 46 -18.47 2.90 -2.07
C THR A 46 -17.38 2.03 -2.68
N GLY A 47 -17.56 0.70 -2.63
CA GLY A 47 -16.65 -0.27 -3.22
C GLY A 47 -16.86 -0.44 -4.72
N ILE A 48 -16.20 -1.45 -5.27
CA ILE A 48 -16.29 -1.81 -6.70
C ILE A 48 -17.20 -3.03 -6.90
N THR A 49 -17.96 -3.02 -7.99
CA THR A 49 -18.66 -4.23 -8.48
C THR A 49 -17.79 -4.91 -9.52
N LEU A 50 -17.10 -6.00 -9.14
CA LEU A 50 -16.09 -6.66 -9.98
C LEU A 50 -16.65 -7.16 -11.32
N SER A 51 -17.90 -7.61 -11.35
CA SER A 51 -18.55 -8.12 -12.57
C SER A 51 -18.80 -7.04 -13.65
N MET A 52 -18.57 -5.77 -13.35
CA MET A 52 -18.64 -4.67 -14.33
C MET A 52 -17.38 -4.53 -15.19
N PHE A 53 -16.32 -5.28 -14.89
CA PHE A 53 -15.02 -5.19 -15.54
C PHE A 53 -14.57 -6.55 -16.06
N GLU A 54 -13.73 -6.56 -17.09
CA GLU A 54 -13.16 -7.81 -17.58
C GLU A 54 -12.18 -8.40 -16.55
N GLU A 55 -12.14 -9.73 -16.44
CA GLU A 55 -11.19 -10.39 -15.52
C GLU A 55 -9.74 -10.07 -15.87
N SER A 56 -9.43 -9.84 -17.15
CA SER A 56 -8.11 -9.40 -17.64
C SER A 56 -7.67 -8.08 -16.99
N GLU A 57 -8.59 -7.13 -16.82
CA GLU A 57 -8.35 -5.82 -16.20
C GLU A 57 -8.22 -5.89 -14.68
N LEU A 58 -8.77 -6.93 -14.05
CA LEU A 58 -8.78 -7.10 -12.60
C LEU A 58 -7.60 -7.93 -12.08
N LEU A 59 -7.18 -8.93 -12.84
CA LEU A 59 -6.24 -9.97 -12.39
C LEU A 59 -4.76 -9.63 -12.65
N LYS A 60 -4.50 -8.55 -13.39
CA LYS A 60 -3.15 -8.17 -13.82
C LYS A 60 -2.94 -6.68 -13.66
N VAL A 61 -1.67 -6.29 -13.61
CA VAL A 61 -1.29 -4.88 -13.79
C VAL A 61 -1.59 -4.52 -15.23
N GLY A 62 -2.41 -3.49 -15.42
CA GLY A 62 -2.75 -2.96 -16.73
C GLY A 62 -1.59 -2.19 -17.35
N ASP A 63 -1.80 -1.74 -18.59
CA ASP A 63 -0.80 -0.95 -19.32
C ASP A 63 -0.41 0.32 -18.53
N LEU A 64 0.84 0.75 -18.66
CA LEU A 64 1.38 1.96 -18.02
C LEU A 64 1.26 1.93 -16.47
N ASP A 65 1.48 0.76 -15.86
CA ASP A 65 1.48 0.56 -14.40
C ASP A 65 0.14 0.93 -13.73
N VAL A 66 -0.97 0.59 -14.38
CA VAL A 66 -2.32 0.78 -13.81
C VAL A 66 -2.70 -0.43 -12.97
N TYR A 67 -2.91 -0.21 -11.68
CA TYR A 67 -3.27 -1.26 -10.73
C TYR A 67 -4.78 -1.24 -10.46
N PRO A 68 -5.45 -2.41 -10.47
CA PRO A 68 -6.88 -2.53 -10.19
C PRO A 68 -7.30 -1.91 -8.86
N VAL A 69 -6.45 -2.05 -7.83
CA VAL A 69 -6.66 -1.46 -6.51
C VAL A 69 -5.41 -0.70 -6.10
N ALA A 70 -5.57 0.52 -5.64
CA ALA A 70 -4.53 1.28 -4.96
C ALA A 70 -5.08 1.89 -3.67
N VAL A 71 -4.33 1.72 -2.58
CA VAL A 71 -4.64 2.29 -1.28
C VAL A 71 -3.51 3.24 -0.89
N LYS A 72 -3.83 4.49 -0.62
CA LYS A 72 -2.88 5.48 -0.09
C LYS A 72 -3.23 5.81 1.35
N ALA A 73 -2.27 5.65 2.25
CA ALA A 73 -2.35 6.15 3.61
C ALA A 73 -1.47 7.39 3.72
N ASP A 74 -2.03 8.49 4.22
CA ASP A 74 -1.33 9.74 4.49
C ASP A 74 -1.25 9.98 6.00
N ALA A 75 -0.04 10.27 6.48
CA ALA A 75 0.25 10.64 7.85
C ALA A 75 0.87 12.05 7.88
N SER A 76 0.13 13.01 8.42
CA SER A 76 0.59 14.38 8.62
C SER A 76 1.39 14.44 9.92
N SER A 77 2.67 14.82 9.88
CA SER A 77 3.33 15.26 11.12
C SER A 77 2.71 16.60 11.52
N GLY A 78 2.39 16.78 12.78
CA GLY A 78 1.80 18.02 13.30
C GLY A 78 2.76 19.21 13.29
N ASP A 79 3.85 19.19 12.51
CA ASP A 79 4.88 20.22 12.48
C ASP A 79 4.38 21.44 11.70
N VAL A 80 3.41 22.13 12.28
CA VAL A 80 3.17 23.55 12.02
C VAL A 80 4.26 24.31 12.76
N ASN A 81 5.49 24.24 12.27
CA ASN A 81 6.47 25.26 12.64
C ASN A 81 6.03 26.56 11.97
N GLY A 82 5.52 27.47 12.79
CA GLY A 82 4.98 28.76 12.37
C GLY A 82 6.05 29.68 11.80
N THR A 83 6.36 29.54 10.52
CA THR A 83 6.87 30.65 9.71
C THR A 83 5.74 31.14 8.81
N ASN A 84 5.42 32.42 8.97
CA ASN A 84 4.48 33.19 8.16
C ASN A 84 5.04 33.33 6.73
N GLU A 85 5.02 32.25 5.97
CA GLU A 85 5.43 32.22 4.57
C GLU A 85 4.17 32.04 3.74
N THR A 86 3.84 33.08 2.97
CA THR A 86 2.76 33.10 1.99
C THR A 86 2.68 31.78 1.22
N PRO A 87 1.47 31.21 0.99
CA PRO A 87 1.32 29.93 0.32
C PRO A 87 1.66 30.08 -1.17
N THR A 88 2.93 29.98 -1.50
CA THR A 88 3.39 29.77 -2.87
C THR A 88 3.06 28.31 -3.20
N SER A 89 2.20 28.12 -4.20
CA SER A 89 1.82 26.83 -4.77
C SER A 89 3.07 25.96 -4.98
N GLY A 90 3.26 24.94 -4.13
CA GLY A 90 4.44 24.08 -4.18
C GLY A 90 5.00 23.60 -2.83
N ASN A 91 4.50 24.11 -1.69
CA ASN A 91 4.91 23.59 -0.37
C ASN A 91 4.46 22.14 -0.20
N LYS A 92 5.39 21.24 -0.53
CA LYS A 92 5.43 19.81 -0.21
C LYS A 92 5.15 19.69 1.28
N THR A 93 3.91 19.40 1.65
CA THR A 93 3.59 19.11 3.05
C THR A 93 4.48 17.95 3.46
N ASN A 94 5.11 18.03 4.64
CA ASN A 94 5.90 16.95 5.24
C ASN A 94 4.98 15.79 5.67
N THR A 95 4.20 15.28 4.72
CA THR A 95 3.28 14.17 4.89
C THR A 95 4.05 12.92 4.51
N ASN A 96 4.16 12.00 5.46
CA ASN A 96 4.64 10.67 5.15
C ASN A 96 3.46 9.88 4.59
N SER A 97 3.69 9.18 3.49
CA SER A 97 2.61 8.48 2.81
C SER A 97 3.05 7.08 2.43
N GLN A 98 2.13 6.14 2.51
CA GLN A 98 2.33 4.78 2.01
C GLN A 98 1.29 4.49 0.94
N ILE A 99 1.74 4.05 -0.23
CA ILE A 99 0.92 3.59 -1.33
C ILE A 99 1.06 2.07 -1.40
N THR A 100 -0.05 1.35 -1.36
CA THR A 100 -0.13 -0.10 -1.61
C THR A 100 -0.91 -0.32 -2.89
N GLN A 101 -0.29 -0.96 -3.87
CA GLN A 101 -0.86 -1.27 -5.18
C GLN A 101 -1.07 -2.78 -5.29
N ALA A 102 -2.25 -3.17 -5.75
CA ALA A 102 -2.72 -4.54 -5.68
C ALA A 102 -3.52 -4.91 -6.93
N VAL A 103 -3.52 -6.20 -7.23
CA VAL A 103 -4.40 -6.82 -8.22
C VAL A 103 -5.40 -7.72 -7.51
N PHE A 104 -6.48 -8.07 -8.19
CA PHE A 104 -7.33 -9.17 -7.72
C PHE A 104 -6.72 -10.51 -8.09
N GLU A 105 -7.02 -11.53 -7.31
CA GLU A 105 -6.78 -12.92 -7.65
C GLU A 105 -8.06 -13.72 -7.44
N LYS A 106 -8.24 -14.79 -8.21
CA LYS A 106 -9.42 -15.63 -8.10
C LYS A 106 -9.02 -16.98 -7.55
N GLU A 107 -9.44 -17.28 -6.33
CA GLU A 107 -9.19 -18.56 -5.66
C GLU A 107 -10.53 -19.25 -5.42
N LYS A 108 -10.71 -20.46 -5.97
CA LYS A 108 -11.94 -21.26 -5.81
C LYS A 108 -13.25 -20.53 -6.17
N GLY A 109 -13.17 -19.56 -7.08
CA GLY A 109 -14.32 -18.76 -7.53
C GLY A 109 -14.53 -17.46 -6.75
N GLU A 110 -13.79 -17.23 -5.67
CA GLU A 110 -13.85 -16.00 -4.88
C GLU A 110 -12.69 -15.07 -5.24
N PHE A 111 -12.96 -13.76 -5.24
CA PHE A 111 -11.93 -12.75 -5.46
C PHE A 111 -11.24 -12.39 -4.14
N ARG A 112 -9.91 -12.43 -4.16
CA ARG A 112 -9.04 -11.93 -3.11
C ARG A 112 -8.18 -10.79 -3.68
N VAL A 113 -7.52 -10.05 -2.81
CA VAL A 113 -6.60 -8.97 -3.19
C VAL A 113 -5.18 -9.42 -2.92
N LYS A 114 -4.35 -9.34 -3.95
CA LYS A 114 -2.91 -9.63 -3.87
C LYS A 114 -2.13 -8.34 -4.00
N VAL A 115 -1.36 -8.01 -2.97
CA VAL A 115 -0.43 -6.87 -3.01
C VAL A 115 0.67 -7.18 -4.01
N VAL A 116 0.94 -6.23 -4.90
CA VAL A 116 1.99 -6.35 -5.93
C VAL A 116 3.14 -5.41 -5.64
N LYS A 117 2.83 -4.21 -5.14
CA LYS A 117 3.83 -3.15 -4.96
C LYS A 117 3.46 -2.28 -3.78
N GLN A 118 4.47 -1.93 -2.98
CA GLN A 118 4.32 -0.99 -1.87
C GLN A 118 5.37 0.09 -1.98
N ILE A 119 4.96 1.33 -1.77
CA ILE A 119 5.79 2.52 -1.93
C ILE A 119 5.62 3.39 -0.71
N LEU A 120 6.73 3.81 -0.13
CA LEU A 120 6.78 4.74 0.98
C LEU A 120 7.36 6.08 0.49
N TRP A 121 6.69 7.15 0.86
CA TRP A 121 7.12 8.52 0.64
C TRP A 121 7.45 9.16 1.98
N VAL A 122 8.72 9.50 2.18
CA VAL A 122 9.21 10.15 3.41
C VAL A 122 10.10 11.32 3.02
N ASN A 123 9.87 12.50 3.60
CA ASN A 123 10.67 13.71 3.31
C ASN A 123 10.81 13.99 1.80
N GLY A 124 9.76 13.69 1.03
CA GLY A 124 9.74 13.88 -0.41
C GLY A 124 10.59 12.90 -1.23
N MET A 125 11.14 11.86 -0.60
CA MET A 125 11.87 10.75 -1.22
C MET A 125 10.95 9.54 -1.37
N ARG A 126 11.07 8.85 -2.52
CA ARG A 126 10.30 7.65 -2.86
C ARG A 126 11.12 6.39 -2.58
N TYR A 127 10.55 5.47 -1.80
CA TYR A 127 11.12 4.17 -1.50
C TYR A 127 10.16 3.08 -1.93
N GLU A 128 10.64 2.09 -2.67
CA GLU A 128 9.85 0.92 -3.01
C GLU A 128 10.16 -0.19 -2.00
N LEU A 129 9.14 -0.67 -1.30
CA LEU A 129 9.27 -1.74 -0.33
C LEU A 129 9.39 -3.08 -1.07
N GLN A 130 10.46 -3.81 -0.77
CA GLN A 130 10.63 -5.17 -1.23
C GLN A 130 10.35 -6.11 -0.06
N GLU A 131 9.51 -7.12 -0.29
CA GLU A 131 9.36 -8.20 0.68
C GLU A 131 10.70 -8.89 0.88
N ILE A 132 11.04 -9.11 2.15
CA ILE A 132 12.26 -9.83 2.49
C ILE A 132 11.86 -11.27 2.81
N TYR A 133 12.26 -12.18 1.93
CA TYR A 133 11.98 -13.60 2.09
C TYR A 133 12.49 -14.11 3.45
N GLY A 134 11.57 -14.62 4.27
CA GLY A 134 11.86 -15.12 5.61
C GLY A 134 11.73 -14.11 6.76
N ILE A 135 11.25 -12.89 6.52
CA ILE A 135 10.79 -12.01 7.59
C ILE A 135 9.28 -11.82 7.42
N GLY A 136 8.52 -12.67 8.10
CA GLY A 136 7.06 -12.56 8.16
C GLY A 136 6.64 -11.55 9.22
N THR A 137 5.80 -10.59 8.86
CA THR A 137 5.09 -9.76 9.83
C THR A 137 3.98 -10.60 10.46
N SER A 138 4.28 -11.35 11.51
CA SER A 138 3.28 -12.15 12.23
C SER A 138 2.40 -11.25 13.11
N VAL A 139 1.48 -10.52 12.48
CA VAL A 139 0.30 -10.00 13.17
C VAL A 139 -0.86 -10.94 12.85
N GLU A 140 -0.97 -11.97 13.69
CA GLU A 140 -2.03 -13.00 13.76
C GLU A 140 -1.97 -14.17 12.77
N SER A 141 -1.37 -15.27 13.21
CA SER A 141 -2.04 -16.58 13.28
C SER A 141 -1.16 -17.55 14.07
N ASP A 142 -1.48 -17.70 15.35
CA ASP A 142 -1.01 -18.77 16.25
C ASP A 142 -1.56 -20.16 15.86
N LEU A 143 -1.75 -20.44 14.56
CA LEU A 143 -2.47 -21.62 14.08
C LEU A 143 -1.70 -22.47 13.06
N ASP A 144 -0.38 -22.29 12.93
CA ASP A 144 0.48 -23.37 12.43
C ASP A 144 1.92 -23.15 12.90
N GLY A 145 2.38 -24.00 13.83
CA GLY A 145 3.77 -24.05 14.30
C GLY A 145 4.74 -24.66 13.27
N ASN A 146 4.38 -24.64 12.00
CA ASN A 146 5.12 -25.28 10.91
C ASN A 146 5.44 -24.30 9.77
N ASP A 147 5.55 -23.01 10.07
CA ASP A 147 6.02 -22.03 9.09
C ASP A 147 7.57 -21.98 9.11
N PRO A 148 8.27 -22.61 8.15
CA PRO A 148 9.74 -22.64 8.10
C PRO A 148 10.36 -21.26 7.89
N GLY A 149 9.55 -20.21 7.71
CA GLY A 149 10.00 -18.83 7.55
C GLY A 149 10.27 -18.05 8.84
N LYS A 150 9.90 -18.56 10.04
CA LYS A 150 9.91 -17.77 11.28
C LYS A 150 11.20 -17.85 12.11
N GLU A 151 11.95 -18.94 11.99
CA GLU A 151 13.18 -19.17 12.75
C GLU A 151 14.41 -18.76 11.95
N CYS A 152 15.44 -18.26 12.65
CA CYS A 152 16.72 -17.94 12.05
C CYS A 152 17.35 -19.20 11.48
N VAL A 153 17.61 -19.22 10.16
CA VAL A 153 18.20 -20.38 9.45
C VAL A 153 19.65 -20.69 9.86
N ILE A 154 20.26 -19.84 10.68
CA ILE A 154 21.63 -20.01 11.18
C ILE A 154 21.62 -20.76 12.51
N CYS A 155 20.84 -20.27 13.50
CA CYS A 155 20.84 -20.84 14.85
C CYS A 155 19.63 -21.73 15.15
N LEU A 156 18.56 -21.65 14.35
CA LEU A 156 17.30 -22.38 14.54
C LEU A 156 16.66 -22.15 15.93
N SER A 157 17.01 -21.06 16.61
CA SER A 157 16.60 -20.79 18.00
C SER A 157 16.02 -19.41 18.22
N GLU A 158 16.44 -18.43 17.42
CA GLU A 158 16.00 -17.03 17.51
C GLU A 158 15.12 -16.67 16.32
N PRO A 159 14.23 -15.67 16.45
CA PRO A 159 13.47 -15.17 15.31
C PRO A 159 14.40 -14.65 14.23
N ARG A 160 13.99 -14.80 12.97
CA ARG A 160 14.77 -14.32 11.83
C ARG A 160 14.73 -12.79 11.77
N ASP A 161 15.82 -12.15 12.20
CA ASP A 161 15.96 -10.68 12.30
C ASP A 161 16.93 -10.06 11.28
N THR A 162 17.70 -10.90 10.58
CA THR A 162 18.78 -10.50 9.68
C THR A 162 18.53 -11.01 8.26
N THR A 163 18.82 -10.16 7.28
CA THR A 163 18.52 -10.43 5.86
C THR A 163 19.77 -10.30 5.01
N VAL A 164 20.03 -11.30 4.17
CA VAL A 164 21.06 -11.22 3.14
C VAL A 164 20.38 -10.90 1.82
N LEU A 165 20.60 -9.69 1.31
CA LEU A 165 20.16 -9.34 -0.04
C LEU A 165 21.11 -9.99 -1.06
N PRO A 166 20.61 -10.66 -2.11
CA PRO A 166 21.48 -11.15 -3.17
C PRO A 166 22.22 -9.95 -3.77
N CYS A 167 23.53 -10.12 -3.99
CA CYS A 167 24.48 -9.05 -4.29
C CYS A 167 24.28 -8.33 -5.64
N ARG A 168 23.18 -8.58 -6.37
CA ARG A 168 22.76 -7.93 -7.63
C ARG A 168 23.84 -7.71 -8.70
N HIS A 169 24.99 -8.35 -8.61
CA HIS A 169 25.99 -8.37 -9.66
C HIS A 169 25.56 -9.37 -10.73
N MET A 170 25.58 -8.93 -12.00
CA MET A 170 25.43 -9.75 -13.19
C MET A 170 26.80 -9.93 -13.83
#